data_AF-A0A261KU21-F1
#
_entry.id   AF-A0A261KU21-F1
#
_cell.length_a   1.000
_cell.length_b   1.000
_cell.length_c   1.000
_cell.angle_alpha   90.00
_cell.angle_beta   90.00
_cell.angle_gamma   90.00
#
_symmetry.space_group_name_H-M   'P 1'
#
loop_
_entity.id
_entity.type
_entity.pdbx_description
1 polymer ?
#
loop_
_entity_poly.entity_id
_entity_poly.type
_entity_poly.pdbx_seq_one_letter_code
_entity_poly.pdbx_strand_id
1 'polypeptide(L)'
;MKLKLMNQSQIPNFPQKKKNDLETFLELVELNLVIQEIEYFTGDDWLSLCGDIDSGEIYRSWFVWQDTEVTQDWEAYDHVTNQRIIASNRTLLIAKIDEIENGRNN
;
A
#
# COMPACT_ATOMS: atom_id res chain seq x y z
N MET A 1 -2.54 24.50 58.00
CA MET A 1 -3.00 23.15 57.62
C MET A 1 -3.06 23.10 56.09
N LYS A 2 -2.29 22.20 55.46
CA LYS A 2 -2.11 22.12 54.00
C LYS A 2 -3.29 21.42 53.33
N LEU A 3 -3.76 21.93 52.20
CA LEU A 3 -4.40 21.12 51.15
C LEU A 3 -3.74 21.45 49.82
N LYS A 4 -3.00 20.46 49.33
CA LYS A 4 -2.24 20.43 48.08
C LYS A 4 -3.18 19.96 46.99
N LEU A 5 -3.63 20.86 46.11
CA LEU A 5 -4.28 20.46 44.86
C LEU A 5 -3.18 20.27 43.81
N MET A 6 -3.02 19.01 43.39
CA MET A 6 -2.06 18.58 42.39
C MET A 6 -2.49 19.07 41.01
N ASN A 7 -1.54 19.66 40.28
CA ASN A 7 -1.66 20.02 38.87
C ASN A 7 -2.17 18.84 38.05
N GLN A 8 -3.24 19.07 37.30
CA GLN A 8 -3.61 18.22 36.18
C GLN A 8 -2.48 18.32 35.14
N SER A 9 -1.90 17.18 34.79
CA SER A 9 -0.93 17.02 33.73
C SER A 9 -1.46 17.64 32.44
N GLN A 10 -0.85 18.76 32.01
CA GLN A 10 -1.06 19.30 30.68
C GLN A 10 -0.55 18.26 29.69
N ILE A 11 -1.46 17.49 29.10
CA ILE A 11 -1.18 16.68 27.92
C ILE A 11 -0.81 17.70 26.83
N PRO A 12 0.40 17.63 26.24
CA PRO A 12 0.74 18.54 25.15
C PRO A 12 -0.26 18.33 24.02
N ASN A 13 -1.05 19.37 23.73
CA ASN A 13 -1.91 19.43 22.57
C ASN A 13 -1.00 19.58 21.35
N PHE A 14 -0.55 18.46 20.78
CA PHE A 14 0.16 18.48 19.51
C PHE A 14 -0.81 19.02 18.46
N PRO A 15 -0.50 20.13 17.78
CA PRO A 15 -1.35 20.60 16.70
C PRO A 15 -1.40 19.50 15.64
N GLN A 16 -2.57 18.89 15.47
CA GLN A 16 -2.83 18.07 14.30
C GLN A 16 -2.81 19.02 13.10
N LYS A 17 -1.68 19.09 12.40
CA LYS A 17 -1.56 19.83 11.15
C LYS A 17 -2.57 19.19 10.18
N LYS A 18 -3.70 19.84 9.97
CA LYS A 18 -4.59 19.51 8.85
C LYS A 18 -3.74 19.60 7.58
N LYS A 19 -3.48 18.48 6.93
CA LYS A 19 -2.95 18.47 5.56
C LYS A 19 -3.91 19.30 4.72
N ASN A 20 -3.36 20.25 3.97
CA ASN A 20 -4.18 21.05 3.08
C ASN A 20 -4.53 20.19 1.83
N ASP A 21 -5.60 20.56 1.13
CA ASP A 21 -6.10 19.80 -0.02
C ASP A 21 -5.05 19.69 -1.14
N LEU A 22 -4.12 20.64 -1.21
CA LEU A 22 -3.00 20.65 -2.14
C LEU A 22 -1.91 19.62 -1.80
N GLU A 23 -1.56 19.48 -0.52
CA GLU A 23 -0.63 18.45 -0.02
C GLU A 23 -1.23 17.05 -0.26
N THR A 24 -2.55 16.90 -0.11
CA THR A 24 -3.24 15.64 -0.42
C THR A 24 -3.24 15.34 -1.92
N PHE A 25 -3.50 16.35 -2.76
CA PHE A 25 -3.44 16.22 -4.21
C PHE A 25 -2.04 15.90 -4.71
N LEU A 26 -1.01 16.52 -4.15
CA LEU A 26 0.40 16.24 -4.47
C LEU A 26 0.77 14.80 -4.13
N GLU A 27 0.37 14.29 -2.96
CA GLU A 27 0.61 12.88 -2.59
C GLU A 27 -0.13 11.91 -3.53
N LEU A 28 -1.35 12.23 -3.96
CA LEU A 28 -2.09 11.42 -4.93
C LEU A 28 -1.46 11.44 -6.32
N VAL A 29 -0.91 12.58 -6.75
CA VAL A 29 -0.19 12.71 -8.01
C VAL A 29 1.15 11.97 -7.97
N GLU A 30 1.88 12.07 -6.85
CA GLU A 30 3.11 11.30 -6.64
C GLU A 30 2.84 9.79 -6.63
N LEU A 31 1.78 9.34 -5.97
CA LEU A 31 1.31 7.94 -6.06
C LEU A 31 0.98 7.54 -7.50
N ASN A 32 0.28 8.38 -8.26
CA ASN A 32 -0.05 8.12 -9.67
C ASN A 32 1.18 8.03 -10.57
N LEU A 33 2.20 8.87 -10.34
CA LEU A 33 3.45 8.84 -11.10
C LEU A 33 4.27 7.58 -10.77
N VAL A 34 4.30 7.17 -9.50
CA VAL A 34 4.89 5.89 -9.09
C VAL A 34 4.16 4.69 -9.72
N ILE A 35 2.84 4.79 -9.91
CA ILE A 35 2.05 3.76 -10.61
C ILE A 35 2.41 3.69 -12.12
N GLN A 36 2.70 4.83 -12.75
CA GLN A 36 3.07 4.88 -14.19
C GLN A 36 4.51 4.43 -14.46
N GLU A 37 5.44 4.59 -13.53
CA GLU A 37 6.86 4.25 -13.75
C GLU A 37 7.17 2.74 -13.68
N ILE A 38 6.20 1.90 -13.29
CA ILE A 38 6.32 0.43 -13.19
C ILE A 38 6.13 -0.26 -14.57
N GLU A 39 6.04 0.50 -15.67
CA GLU A 39 5.85 0.01 -17.06
C GLU A 39 7.04 -0.75 -17.69
N TYR A 40 7.86 -1.51 -16.94
CA TYR A 40 8.94 -2.33 -17.55
C TYR A 40 8.89 -3.83 -17.33
N PHE A 41 7.86 -4.37 -16.67
CA PHE A 41 7.55 -5.80 -16.77
C PHE A 41 6.04 -5.97 -16.88
N THR A 42 5.58 -6.53 -18.00
CA THR A 42 4.22 -7.06 -18.07
C THR A 42 4.14 -8.21 -17.07
N GLY A 43 3.02 -8.36 -16.37
CA GLY A 43 2.99 -9.30 -15.25
C GLY A 43 3.04 -10.77 -15.66
N ASP A 44 2.79 -11.09 -16.93
CA ASP A 44 3.09 -12.41 -17.52
C ASP A 44 4.59 -12.75 -17.50
N ASP A 45 5.47 -11.79 -17.81
CA ASP A 45 6.93 -12.00 -17.75
C ASP A 45 7.38 -12.20 -16.30
N TRP A 46 6.73 -11.50 -15.39
CA TRP A 46 7.04 -11.51 -13.97
C TRP A 46 6.57 -12.78 -13.23
N LEU A 47 5.42 -13.35 -13.60
CA LEU A 47 4.88 -14.56 -12.97
C LEU A 47 5.87 -15.73 -13.05
N SER A 48 6.64 -15.81 -14.15
CA SER A 48 7.66 -16.83 -14.34
C SER A 48 8.90 -16.66 -13.44
N LEU A 49 9.09 -15.47 -12.88
CA LEU A 49 10.19 -15.13 -11.96
C LEU A 49 9.81 -15.34 -10.49
N CYS A 50 8.52 -15.47 -10.20
CA CYS A 50 8.06 -15.89 -8.89
C CYS A 50 8.56 -17.32 -8.67
N GLY A 51 9.35 -17.54 -7.62
CA GLY A 51 9.99 -18.83 -7.35
C GLY A 51 8.98 -19.96 -7.12
N ASP A 52 8.74 -20.32 -5.87
CA ASP A 52 7.73 -21.32 -5.56
C ASP A 52 6.34 -20.67 -5.64
N ILE A 53 5.72 -20.73 -6.82
CA ILE A 53 4.36 -20.18 -7.09
C ILE A 53 3.34 -20.71 -6.08
N ASP A 54 3.57 -21.91 -5.52
CA ASP A 54 2.75 -22.52 -4.46
C ASP A 54 2.75 -21.74 -3.13
N SER A 55 3.68 -20.80 -2.94
CA SER A 55 3.70 -19.87 -1.80
C SER A 55 2.80 -18.64 -1.99
N GLY A 56 2.35 -18.39 -3.22
CA GLY A 56 1.42 -17.32 -3.54
C GLY A 56 -0.01 -17.66 -3.16
N GLU A 57 -0.83 -16.62 -2.99
CA GLU A 57 -2.25 -16.74 -2.68
C GLU A 57 -3.09 -15.92 -3.65
N ILE A 58 -4.37 -16.27 -3.79
CA ILE A 58 -5.31 -15.48 -4.59
C ILE A 58 -6.12 -14.56 -3.69
N TYR A 59 -6.07 -13.26 -3.98
CA TYR A 59 -6.91 -12.24 -3.33
C TYR A 59 -7.67 -11.43 -4.35
N ARG A 60 -9.02 -11.47 -4.30
CA ARG A 60 -9.89 -10.79 -5.28
C ARG A 60 -9.51 -11.04 -6.75
N SER A 61 -9.08 -12.27 -7.05
CA SER A 61 -8.60 -12.70 -8.39
C SER A 61 -7.22 -12.16 -8.80
N TRP A 62 -6.52 -11.47 -7.90
CA TRP A 62 -5.11 -11.13 -8.04
C TRP A 62 -4.25 -12.25 -7.47
N PHE A 63 -3.14 -12.55 -8.14
CA PHE A 63 -2.10 -13.40 -7.58
C PHE A 63 -1.20 -12.56 -6.68
N VAL A 64 -1.11 -12.90 -5.41
CA VAL A 64 -0.34 -12.18 -4.39
C VAL A 64 0.77 -13.07 -3.87
N TRP A 65 1.99 -12.54 -3.79
CA TRP A 65 3.12 -13.26 -3.21
C TRP A 65 4.06 -12.31 -2.47
N GLN A 66 4.96 -12.88 -1.68
CA GLN A 66 6.06 -12.15 -1.07
C GLN A 66 7.37 -12.63 -1.68
N ASP A 67 8.16 -11.70 -2.21
CA ASP A 67 9.52 -11.99 -2.64
C ASP A 67 10.43 -12.13 -1.41
N THR A 68 10.52 -13.34 -0.86
CA THR A 68 11.30 -13.58 0.36
C THR A 68 12.82 -13.59 0.14
N GLU A 69 13.29 -13.64 -1.11
CA GLU A 69 14.68 -13.91 -1.45
C GLU A 69 15.48 -12.66 -1.82
N VAL A 70 14.86 -11.71 -2.54
CA VAL A 70 15.57 -10.54 -3.09
C VAL A 70 15.14 -9.25 -2.41
N THR A 71 13.87 -8.88 -2.52
CA THR A 71 13.37 -7.57 -2.07
C THR A 71 12.70 -7.58 -0.71
N GLN A 72 12.14 -8.73 -0.28
CA GLN A 72 11.27 -8.87 0.90
C GLN A 72 9.93 -8.16 0.79
N ASP A 73 9.63 -7.57 -0.37
CA ASP A 73 8.39 -6.85 -0.63
C ASP A 73 7.24 -7.80 -0.97
N TRP A 74 6.03 -7.29 -0.78
CA TRP A 74 4.79 -7.93 -1.19
C TRP A 74 4.40 -7.43 -2.57
N GLU A 75 3.98 -8.35 -3.42
CA GLU A 75 3.65 -8.04 -4.80
C GLU A 75 2.36 -8.71 -5.23
N ALA A 76 1.62 -8.06 -6.11
CA ALA A 76 0.39 -8.59 -6.68
C ALA A 76 0.37 -8.42 -8.19
N TYR A 77 -0.17 -9.44 -8.86
CA TYR A 77 -0.44 -9.45 -10.28
C TYR A 77 -1.93 -9.55 -10.58
N ASP A 78 -2.38 -8.66 -11.45
CA ASP A 78 -3.68 -8.73 -12.07
C ASP A 78 -3.60 -9.25 -13.49
N HIS A 79 -4.21 -10.41 -13.70
CA HIS A 79 -4.34 -11.02 -15.02
C HIS A 79 -5.32 -10.26 -15.94
N VAL A 80 -6.22 -9.43 -15.38
CA VAL A 80 -7.21 -8.68 -16.17
C VAL A 80 -6.56 -7.50 -16.89
N THR A 81 -5.76 -6.69 -16.17
CA THR A 81 -5.05 -5.54 -16.75
C THR A 81 -3.59 -5.82 -17.09
N ASN A 82 -3.09 -7.03 -16.80
CA ASN A 82 -1.69 -7.42 -16.94
C ASN A 82 -0.75 -6.49 -16.14
N GLN A 83 -1.19 -6.07 -14.96
CA GLN A 83 -0.48 -5.11 -14.11
C GLN A 83 0.13 -5.78 -12.88
N ARG A 84 1.35 -5.37 -12.54
CA ARG A 84 2.03 -5.70 -11.29
C ARG A 84 2.03 -4.48 -10.37
N ILE A 85 1.74 -4.72 -9.10
CA ILE A 85 1.88 -3.71 -8.04
C ILE A 85 2.71 -4.26 -6.89
N ILE A 86 3.47 -3.38 -6.23
CA ILE A 86 4.41 -3.73 -5.16
C ILE A 86 4.11 -2.86 -3.92
N ALA A 87 4.33 -3.43 -2.74
CA ALA A 87 4.25 -2.74 -1.46
C ALA A 87 5.16 -3.40 -0.40
N SER A 88 5.65 -2.60 0.55
CA SER A 88 6.54 -3.07 1.61
C SER A 88 5.89 -4.00 2.65
N ASN A 89 4.55 -4.10 2.65
CA ASN A 89 3.84 -5.08 3.47
C ASN A 89 2.50 -5.46 2.84
N ARG A 90 2.02 -6.64 3.25
CA ARG A 90 0.77 -7.23 2.76
C ARG A 90 -0.44 -6.32 2.94
N THR A 91 -0.57 -5.66 4.10
CA THR A 91 -1.75 -4.84 4.40
C THR A 91 -1.89 -3.68 3.41
N LEU A 92 -0.77 -3.03 3.06
CA LEU A 92 -0.76 -1.96 2.07
C LEU A 92 -1.06 -2.49 0.66
N LEU A 93 -0.52 -3.65 0.30
CA LEU A 93 -0.79 -4.29 -0.98
C LEU A 93 -2.29 -4.58 -1.15
N ILE A 94 -2.89 -5.20 -0.13
CA ILE A 94 -4.33 -5.53 -0.10
C ILE A 94 -5.19 -4.27 -0.20
N ALA A 95 -4.84 -3.21 0.53
CA ALA A 95 -5.57 -1.94 0.46
C ALA A 95 -5.54 -1.34 -0.96
N LYS A 96 -4.40 -1.42 -1.66
CA LYS A 96 -4.29 -0.99 -3.07
C LYS A 96 -5.18 -1.84 -3.99
N ILE A 97 -5.17 -3.16 -3.83
CA ILE A 97 -6.03 -4.06 -4.62
C ILE A 97 -7.50 -3.71 -4.39
N ASP A 98 -7.90 -3.48 -3.14
CA ASP A 98 -9.28 -3.12 -2.81
C ASP A 98 -9.70 -1.81 -3.46
N GLU A 99 -8.84 -0.79 -3.45
CA GLU A 99 -9.11 0.49 -4.11
C GLU A 99 -9.31 0.30 -5.62
N ILE A 100 -8.42 -0.45 -6.29
CA ILE A 100 -8.50 -0.73 -7.72
C ILE A 100 -9.78 -1.49 -8.06
N GLU A 101 -10.05 -2.59 -7.36
CA GLU A 101 -11.22 -3.45 -7.63
C GLU A 101 -12.54 -2.78 -7.27
N ASN A 102 -12.57 -1.91 -6.26
CA ASN A 102 -13.75 -1.11 -5.97
C ASN A 102 -14.00 -0.05 -7.05
N GLY A 103 -12.94 0.49 -7.67
CA GLY A 103 -13.04 1.36 -8.83
C GLY A 103 -13.60 0.67 -10.09
N ARG A 104 -13.37 -0.65 -10.24
CA ARG A 104 -13.88 -1.46 -11.37
C ARG A 104 -15.36 -1.80 -11.28
N ASN A 105 -15.89 -1.88 -10.06
CA ASN A 105 -17.28 -2.28 -9.79
C ASN A 105 -18.24 -1.08 -9.66
N ASN A 106 -17.78 0.14 -9.95
CA ASN A 106 -18.56 1.39 -9.95
C ASN A 106 -18.93 1.80 -11.38
#